data_AF-A0A0F9PFW3-F1
#
_entry.id   AF-A0A0F9PFW3-F1
#
_cell.length_a   1.000
_cell.length_b   1.000
_cell.length_c   1.000
_cell.angle_alpha   90.00
_cell.angle_beta   90.00
_cell.angle_gamma   90.00
#
_symmetry.space_group_name_H-M   'P 1'
#
loop_
_entity.id
_entity.type
_entity.pdbx_description
1 polymer ?
#
loop_
_entity_poly.entity_id
_entity_poly.type
_entity_poly.pdbx_seq_one_letter_code
_entity_poly.pdbx_strand_id
1 'polypeptide(L)'
;NIRDEDPNQSLDFFSFKKIIAAQNCLLYGSSMLLFEIGKKFSFYLFPYGKNFEEIIQEINSAIMTDWKVEIVDNTQNEINIQVYNCIFCSEIGIPCDLFTGFLVHSLEKSLSSDYTVMHYGDILDSNDPNHNTFALRLKIEKKY
;
A
#
# COMPACT_ATOMS: atom_id res chain seq x y z
N ASN A 1 -7.41 -16.03 31.68
CA ASN A 1 -6.68 -14.86 31.15
C ASN A 1 -7.32 -14.43 29.86
N ILE A 2 -8.37 -13.64 30.02
CA ILE A 2 -9.05 -12.93 28.95
C ILE A 2 -8.06 -11.84 28.55
N ARG A 3 -7.48 -11.92 27.35
CA ARG A 3 -6.79 -10.76 26.80
C ARG A 3 -7.83 -9.64 26.80
N ASP A 4 -7.52 -8.50 27.42
CA ASP A 4 -8.39 -7.33 27.36
C ASP A 4 -8.70 -7.06 25.88
N GLU A 5 -9.91 -7.38 25.46
CA GLU A 5 -10.38 -7.07 24.12
C GLU A 5 -10.45 -5.54 24.05
N ASP A 6 -9.69 -4.95 23.13
CA ASP A 6 -9.66 -3.51 22.95
C ASP A 6 -11.10 -2.99 22.76
N PRO A 7 -11.62 -2.19 23.71
CA PRO A 7 -13.01 -1.76 23.69
C PRO A 7 -13.34 -0.85 22.50
N ASN A 8 -12.32 -0.27 21.86
CA ASN A 8 -12.48 0.58 20.68
C ASN A 8 -12.35 -0.19 19.37
N GLN A 9 -11.91 -1.46 19.41
CA GLN A 9 -11.58 -2.28 18.24
C GLN A 9 -10.69 -1.54 17.22
N SER A 10 -9.82 -0.65 17.69
CA SER A 10 -9.06 0.26 16.85
C SER A 10 -7.67 0.49 17.42
N LEU A 11 -6.65 0.20 16.63
CA LEU A 11 -5.27 0.51 16.98
C LEU A 11 -4.94 1.94 16.54
N ASP A 12 -4.43 2.77 17.46
CA ASP A 12 -3.97 4.10 17.10
C ASP A 12 -2.76 4.03 16.16
N PHE A 13 -2.62 5.04 15.29
CA PHE A 13 -1.58 5.03 14.25
C PHE A 13 -0.16 5.01 14.83
N PHE A 14 0.07 5.57 16.01
CA PHE A 14 1.38 5.56 16.67
C PHE A 14 1.75 4.14 17.15
N SER A 15 0.79 3.41 17.71
CA SER A 15 0.97 2.00 18.05
C SER A 15 1.18 1.13 16.81
N PHE A 16 0.41 1.36 15.73
CA PHE A 16 0.61 0.69 14.45
C PHE A 16 2.03 0.92 13.91
N LYS A 17 2.48 2.17 13.90
CA LYS A 17 3.84 2.56 13.49
C LYS A 17 4.91 1.80 14.27
N LYS A 18 4.76 1.67 15.60
CA LYS A 18 5.70 0.91 16.43
C LYS A 18 5.79 -0.57 16.04
N ILE A 19 4.66 -1.19 15.72
CA ILE A 19 4.63 -2.60 15.29
C ILE A 19 5.38 -2.76 13.96
N ILE A 20 5.10 -1.90 12.98
CA ILE A 20 5.78 -1.96 11.68
C ILE A 20 7.28 -1.67 11.84
N ALA A 21 7.66 -0.67 12.62
CA ALA A 21 9.07 -0.35 12.88
C ALA A 21 9.80 -1.50 13.59
N ALA A 22 9.17 -2.15 14.58
CA ALA A 22 9.73 -3.30 15.26
C ALA A 22 9.91 -4.49 14.32
N GLN A 23 8.91 -4.79 13.47
CA GLN A 23 9.03 -5.83 12.44
C GLN A 23 10.17 -5.53 11.48
N ASN A 24 10.25 -4.29 11.00
CA ASN A 24 11.29 -3.87 10.09
C ASN A 24 12.70 -4.00 10.69
N CYS A 25 12.85 -3.66 11.97
CA CYS A 25 14.10 -3.84 12.73
C CYS A 25 14.48 -5.33 12.88
N LEU A 26 13.52 -6.18 13.26
CA LEU A 26 13.75 -7.62 13.42
C LEU A 26 14.14 -8.32 12.12
N LEU A 27 13.76 -7.73 10.99
CA LEU A 27 13.86 -8.35 9.66
C LEU A 27 14.84 -7.58 8.76
N TYR A 28 15.75 -6.82 9.39
CA TYR A 28 16.88 -6.13 8.75
C TYR A 28 16.49 -5.22 7.57
N GLY A 29 15.35 -4.52 7.65
CA GLY A 29 14.96 -3.60 6.59
C GLY A 29 14.38 -4.27 5.34
N SER A 30 13.81 -5.48 5.45
CA SER A 30 13.32 -6.23 4.29
C SER A 30 12.10 -5.56 3.63
N SER A 31 12.36 -4.83 2.53
CA SER A 31 11.34 -4.25 1.65
C SER A 31 10.34 -5.28 1.12
N MET A 32 10.83 -6.46 0.74
CA MET A 32 10.01 -7.56 0.25
C MET A 32 8.94 -8.01 1.25
N LEU A 33 9.28 -8.03 2.54
CA LEU A 33 8.31 -8.40 3.55
C LEU A 33 7.24 -7.32 3.74
N LEU A 34 7.63 -6.03 3.79
CA LEU A 34 6.67 -4.93 3.85
C LEU A 34 5.71 -5.00 2.67
N PHE A 35 6.24 -5.27 1.47
CA PHE A 35 5.44 -5.49 0.27
C PHE A 35 4.43 -6.64 0.43
N GLU A 36 4.86 -7.83 0.87
CA GLU A 36 3.95 -8.96 1.10
C GLU A 36 2.93 -8.70 2.22
N ILE A 37 3.32 -8.00 3.28
CA ILE A 37 2.40 -7.52 4.32
C ILE A 37 1.33 -6.61 3.69
N GLY A 38 1.73 -5.68 2.83
CA GLY A 38 0.84 -4.83 2.04
C GLY A 38 -0.20 -5.61 1.25
N LYS A 39 0.24 -6.65 0.53
CA LYS A 39 -0.65 -7.55 -0.22
C LYS A 39 -1.66 -8.23 0.69
N LYS A 40 -1.23 -8.68 1.88
CA LYS A 40 -2.13 -9.27 2.89
C LYS A 40 -3.12 -8.25 3.46
N PHE A 41 -2.70 -7.01 3.71
CA PHE A 41 -3.62 -5.94 4.13
C PHE A 41 -4.73 -5.71 3.10
N SER A 42 -4.38 -5.64 1.81
CA SER A 42 -5.37 -5.55 0.72
C SER A 42 -6.36 -6.71 0.76
N PHE A 43 -5.88 -7.94 0.92
CA PHE A 43 -6.75 -9.11 1.04
C PHE A 43 -7.69 -9.06 2.25
N TYR A 44 -7.22 -8.61 3.42
CA TYR A 44 -8.07 -8.53 4.61
C TYR A 44 -9.12 -7.44 4.52
N LEU A 45 -8.81 -6.31 3.87
CA LEU A 45 -9.78 -5.23 3.64
C LEU A 45 -10.77 -5.56 2.53
N PHE A 46 -10.33 -6.24 1.47
CA PHE A 46 -11.12 -6.55 0.28
C PHE A 46 -11.04 -8.03 -0.10
N PRO A 47 -11.54 -8.95 0.74
CA PRO A 47 -11.34 -10.39 0.57
C PRO A 47 -11.97 -10.97 -0.70
N TYR A 48 -13.06 -10.36 -1.18
CA TYR A 48 -13.79 -10.80 -2.37
C TYR A 48 -13.42 -10.02 -3.63
N GLY A 49 -12.39 -9.18 -3.55
CA GLY A 49 -12.08 -8.21 -4.59
C GLY A 49 -13.07 -7.06 -4.61
N LYS A 50 -12.65 -5.98 -5.27
CA LYS A 50 -13.43 -4.76 -5.48
C LYS A 50 -12.84 -4.04 -6.69
N ASN A 51 -13.64 -3.22 -7.37
CA ASN A 51 -13.11 -2.40 -8.45
C ASN A 51 -11.98 -1.50 -7.92
N PHE A 52 -10.90 -1.35 -8.70
CA PHE A 52 -9.70 -0.67 -8.23
C PHE A 52 -9.94 0.80 -7.91
N GLU A 53 -10.71 1.51 -8.73
CA GLU A 53 -11.09 2.90 -8.50
C GLU A 53 -11.88 3.06 -7.19
N GLU A 54 -12.80 2.14 -6.89
CA GLU A 54 -13.54 2.15 -5.62
C GLU A 54 -12.62 1.92 -4.41
N ILE A 55 -11.62 1.03 -4.54
CA ILE A 55 -10.61 0.83 -3.49
C ILE A 55 -9.84 2.13 -3.23
N ILE A 56 -9.41 2.84 -4.27
CA ILE A 56 -8.71 4.13 -4.13
C ILE A 56 -9.59 5.16 -3.42
N GLN A 57 -10.88 5.24 -3.76
CA GLN A 57 -11.82 6.15 -3.10
C GLN A 57 -12.01 5.83 -1.61
N GLU A 58 -12.14 4.54 -1.28
CA GLU A 58 -12.32 4.12 0.12
C GLU A 58 -11.09 4.35 0.97
N ILE A 59 -9.90 4.13 0.43
CA ILE A 59 -8.65 4.41 1.13
C ILE A 59 -8.52 5.88 1.48
N ASN A 60 -8.73 6.76 0.49
CA ASN A 60 -8.74 8.21 0.70
C ASN A 60 -9.77 8.63 1.76
N SER A 61 -10.90 7.92 1.86
CA SER A 61 -11.95 8.21 2.85
C SER A 61 -11.66 7.63 4.24
N ALA A 62 -11.01 6.47 4.31
CA ALA A 62 -10.75 5.74 5.55
C ALA A 62 -9.59 6.35 6.35
N ILE A 63 -8.57 6.88 5.68
CA ILE A 63 -7.43 7.53 6.32
C ILE A 63 -7.64 9.04 6.17
N MET A 64 -8.20 9.64 7.22
CA MET A 64 -8.56 11.05 7.26
C MET A 64 -7.35 11.93 7.61
N THR A 65 -6.42 12.08 6.67
CA THR A 65 -5.25 12.97 6.78
C THR A 65 -5.10 13.84 5.53
N ASP A 66 -4.00 14.59 5.42
CA ASP A 66 -3.64 15.39 4.24
C ASP A 66 -3.06 14.57 3.08
N TRP A 67 -3.10 13.25 3.17
CA TRP A 67 -2.68 12.34 2.12
C TRP A 67 -3.72 12.28 0.99
N LYS A 68 -3.29 11.86 -0.20
CA LYS A 68 -4.19 11.64 -1.33
C LYS A 68 -3.61 10.64 -2.30
N VAL A 69 -4.45 9.77 -2.84
CA VAL A 69 -4.10 8.79 -3.86
C VAL A 69 -4.99 9.01 -5.08
N GLU A 70 -4.38 9.23 -6.24
CA GLU A 70 -5.08 9.52 -7.49
C GLU A 70 -4.59 8.60 -8.61
N ILE A 71 -5.51 8.08 -9.42
CA ILE A 71 -5.15 7.44 -10.68
C ILE A 71 -4.99 8.57 -11.71
N VAL A 72 -3.76 8.78 -12.19
CA VAL A 72 -3.44 9.86 -13.13
C VAL A 72 -3.50 9.41 -14.59
N ASP A 73 -3.29 8.12 -14.85
CA ASP A 73 -3.47 7.51 -16.15
C ASP A 73 -3.89 6.05 -16.00
N ASN A 74 -4.78 5.60 -16.88
CA ASN A 74 -5.34 4.25 -16.86
C ASN A 74 -5.47 3.74 -18.30
N THR A 75 -4.57 2.84 -18.67
CA THR A 75 -4.55 2.17 -19.96
C THR A 75 -4.79 0.67 -19.76
N GLN A 76 -4.97 -0.08 -20.86
CA GLN A 76 -5.20 -1.53 -20.79
C GLN A 76 -4.07 -2.33 -20.11
N ASN A 77 -2.83 -1.83 -20.19
CA ASN A 77 -1.65 -2.56 -19.72
C ASN A 77 -0.94 -1.86 -18.56
N GLU A 78 -1.41 -0.68 -18.16
CA GLU A 78 -0.70 0.16 -17.21
C GLU A 78 -1.64 1.11 -16.50
N ILE A 79 -1.42 1.24 -15.19
CA ILE A 79 -2.05 2.25 -14.36
C ILE A 79 -0.96 3.07 -13.67
N ASN A 80 -1.02 4.38 -13.85
CA ASN A 80 -0.16 5.33 -13.17
C ASN A 80 -0.93 5.98 -12.04
N ILE A 81 -0.34 5.95 -10.86
CA ILE A 81 -0.93 6.42 -9.60
C ILE A 81 -0.04 7.50 -9.04
N GLN A 82 -0.63 8.62 -8.66
CA GLN A 82 0.04 9.65 -7.90
C GLN A 82 -0.37 9.56 -6.43
N VAL A 83 0.63 9.45 -5.56
CA VAL A 83 0.46 9.48 -4.11
C VAL A 83 1.01 10.81 -3.60
N TYR A 84 0.22 11.50 -2.79
CA TYR A 84 0.56 12.76 -2.13
C TYR A 84 0.59 12.56 -0.62
N ASN A 85 1.59 13.11 0.05
CA ASN A 85 1.76 13.09 1.50
C ASN A 85 1.52 11.70 2.12
N CYS A 86 2.12 10.66 1.54
CA CYS A 86 1.98 9.30 2.05
C CYS A 86 2.37 9.24 3.54
N ILE A 87 1.39 8.92 4.38
CA ILE A 87 1.58 8.84 5.83
C ILE A 87 2.57 7.74 6.20
N PHE A 88 2.59 6.65 5.44
CA PHE A 88 3.52 5.53 5.68
C PHE A 88 4.96 5.92 5.32
N CYS A 89 5.21 6.69 4.27
CA CYS A 89 6.54 7.22 3.97
C CYS A 89 7.03 8.15 5.08
N SER A 90 6.24 9.17 5.37
CA SER A 90 6.59 10.26 6.30
C SER A 90 6.93 9.74 7.70
N GLU A 91 6.29 8.64 8.10
CA GLU A 91 6.36 8.15 9.47
C GLU A 91 7.23 6.88 9.62
N ILE A 92 7.41 6.07 8.56
CA ILE A 92 8.09 4.76 8.63
C ILE A 92 9.47 4.77 7.95
N GLY A 93 9.72 5.69 7.00
CA GLY A 93 11.07 6.04 6.54
C GLY A 93 11.74 5.12 5.51
N ILE A 94 10.99 4.29 4.79
CA ILE A 94 11.46 3.46 3.66
C ILE A 94 10.53 3.74 2.46
N PRO A 95 10.96 3.60 1.18
CA PRO A 95 10.04 3.55 0.04
C PRO A 95 8.82 2.72 0.42
N CYS A 96 7.64 3.19 0.04
CA CYS A 96 6.37 2.77 0.63
C CYS A 96 5.95 1.33 0.26
N ASP A 97 6.83 0.35 0.36
CA ASP A 97 6.70 -1.01 -0.15
C ASP A 97 5.43 -1.69 0.37
N LEU A 98 5.06 -1.42 1.64
CA LEU A 98 3.77 -1.85 2.19
C LEU A 98 2.59 -1.32 1.37
N PHE A 99 2.57 -0.03 1.08
CA PHE A 99 1.48 0.55 0.29
C PHE A 99 1.57 0.15 -1.18
N THR A 100 2.78 0.01 -1.74
CA THR A 100 2.99 -0.49 -3.10
C THR A 100 2.44 -1.91 -3.24
N GLY A 101 2.75 -2.80 -2.31
CA GLY A 101 2.22 -4.18 -2.29
C GLY A 101 0.71 -4.20 -2.12
N PHE A 102 0.18 -3.32 -1.27
CA PHE A 102 -1.25 -3.12 -1.12
C PHE A 102 -1.91 -2.74 -2.47
N LEU A 103 -1.37 -1.76 -3.20
CA LEU A 103 -1.93 -1.30 -4.48
C LEU A 103 -1.80 -2.36 -5.58
N VAL A 104 -0.65 -3.02 -5.67
CA VAL A 104 -0.39 -4.11 -6.61
C VAL A 104 -1.43 -5.22 -6.46
N HIS A 105 -1.63 -5.72 -5.24
CA HIS A 105 -2.58 -6.81 -5.01
C HIS A 105 -4.04 -6.36 -5.15
N SER A 106 -4.36 -5.13 -4.77
CA SER A 106 -5.69 -4.56 -4.97
C SER A 106 -6.06 -4.50 -6.46
N LEU A 107 -5.13 -4.03 -7.30
CA LEU A 107 -5.33 -4.02 -8.75
C LEU A 107 -5.40 -5.45 -9.29
N GLU A 108 -4.48 -6.34 -8.90
CA GLU A 108 -4.46 -7.73 -9.38
C GLU A 108 -5.78 -8.45 -9.09
N LYS A 109 -6.38 -8.23 -7.91
CA LYS A 109 -7.67 -8.81 -7.52
C LYS A 109 -8.88 -8.23 -8.25
N SER A 110 -8.74 -7.04 -8.82
CA SER A 110 -9.79 -6.42 -9.64
C SER A 110 -9.80 -6.96 -11.09
N LEU A 111 -8.74 -7.67 -11.49
CA LEU A 111 -8.56 -8.22 -12.84
C LEU A 111 -8.96 -9.71 -12.89
N SER A 112 -9.04 -10.27 -14.10
CA SER A 112 -9.20 -11.72 -14.24
C SER A 112 -7.94 -12.46 -13.76
N SER A 113 -8.11 -13.74 -13.39
CA SER A 113 -7.02 -14.59 -12.91
C SER A 113 -5.87 -14.78 -13.89
N ASP A 114 -6.10 -14.44 -15.17
CA ASP A 114 -5.12 -14.54 -16.24
C ASP A 114 -4.12 -13.38 -16.23
N TYR A 115 -4.27 -12.39 -15.35
CA TYR A 115 -3.37 -11.25 -15.26
C TYR A 115 -2.58 -11.23 -13.95
N THR A 116 -1.38 -10.67 -14.02
CA THR A 116 -0.53 -10.31 -12.88
C THR A 116 -0.29 -8.80 -12.92
N VAL A 117 -0.01 -8.22 -11.75
CA VAL A 117 0.35 -6.81 -11.63
C VAL A 117 1.75 -6.71 -11.04
N MET A 118 2.57 -5.81 -11.58
CA MET A 118 3.90 -5.52 -11.05
C MET A 118 4.11 -4.02 -10.94
N HIS A 119 4.71 -3.59 -9.83
CA HIS A 119 5.25 -2.24 -9.73
C HIS A 119 6.56 -2.16 -10.51
N TYR A 120 6.75 -1.06 -11.25
CA TYR A 120 7.99 -0.78 -11.96
C TYR A 120 8.23 0.73 -12.03
N GLY A 121 9.50 1.16 -12.05
CA GLY A 121 9.85 2.59 -12.03
C GLY A 121 11.04 2.89 -11.15
N ASP A 122 11.31 4.19 -10.97
CA ASP A 122 12.45 4.66 -10.20
C ASP A 122 12.30 4.33 -8.70
N ILE A 123 13.42 3.91 -8.10
CA ILE A 123 13.51 3.71 -6.66
C ILE A 123 13.48 5.10 -6.01
N LEU A 124 12.48 5.35 -5.16
CA LEU A 124 12.41 6.59 -4.39
C LEU A 124 13.62 6.68 -3.45
N ASP A 125 14.34 7.81 -3.51
CA ASP A 125 15.38 8.11 -2.54
C ASP A 125 14.72 8.41 -1.19
N SER A 126 14.86 7.51 -0.23
CA SER A 126 14.34 7.68 1.13
C SER A 126 14.95 8.86 1.89
N ASN A 127 16.07 9.42 1.39
CA ASN A 127 16.71 10.60 1.97
C ASN A 127 16.16 11.92 1.38
N ASP A 128 15.34 11.87 0.33
CA ASP A 128 14.68 13.06 -0.20
C ASP A 128 13.64 13.55 0.83
N PRO A 129 13.70 14.82 1.29
CA PRO A 129 12.69 15.37 2.21
C PRO A 129 11.26 15.32 1.64
N ASN A 130 11.08 15.16 0.32
CA ASN A 130 9.78 15.06 -0.36
C ASN A 130 9.44 13.64 -0.82
N HIS A 131 10.14 12.60 -0.34
CA HIS A 131 9.92 11.20 -0.72
C HIS A 131 8.50 10.67 -0.40
N ASN A 132 7.70 11.43 0.36
CA ASN A 132 6.32 11.09 0.69
C ASN A 132 5.31 11.43 -0.41
N THR A 133 5.72 12.15 -1.45
CA THR A 133 4.90 12.43 -2.64
C THR A 133 5.58 11.83 -3.87
N PHE A 134 4.92 10.87 -4.52
CA PHE A 134 5.55 10.07 -5.57
C PHE A 134 4.55 9.46 -6.54
N ALA A 135 5.04 9.15 -7.74
CA ALA A 135 4.28 8.39 -8.73
C ALA A 135 4.64 6.90 -8.63
N LEU A 136 3.62 6.04 -8.64
CA LEU A 136 3.75 4.60 -8.78
C LEU A 136 3.23 4.20 -10.16
N ARG A 137 3.98 3.34 -10.85
CA ARG A 137 3.52 2.75 -12.12
C ARG A 137 3.28 1.27 -11.92
N LEU A 138 2.07 0.84 -12.24
CA LEU A 138 1.64 -0.55 -12.13
C LEU A 138 1.44 -1.11 -13.54
N LYS A 139 2.21 -2.13 -13.88
CA LYS A 139 2.09 -2.84 -15.15
C LYS A 139 1.17 -4.03 -15.00
N ILE A 140 0.28 -4.22 -15.95
CA ILE A 140 -0.63 -5.37 -16.05
C ILE A 140 -0.10 -6.29 -17.15
N GLU A 141 0.15 -7.55 -16.82
CA GLU A 141 0.68 -8.54 -17.75
C GLU A 141 -0.15 -9.83 -17.71
N LYS A 142 -0.31 -10.48 -18.87
CA LYS A 142 -0.98 -11.79 -18.94
C LYS A 142 -0.05 -12.89 -18.44
N LYS A 143 -0.55 -13.74 -17.54
CA LYS A 143 0.10 -14.97 -17.07
C LYS A 143 0.16 -15.97 -18.24
N TYR A 144 1.36 -16.46 -18.53
CA TYR A 144 1.61 -17.45 -19.59
C TYR A 144 1.13 -18.84 -19.19
#